data_AF-A0A064CMI5-F1
#
_entry.id   AF-A0A064CMI5-F1
#
_cell.length_a   1.000
_cell.length_b   1.000
_cell.length_c   1.000
_cell.angle_alpha   90.00
_cell.angle_beta   90.00
_cell.angle_gamma   90.00
#
_symmetry.space_group_name_H-M   'P 1'
#
loop_
_entity.id
_entity.type
_entity.pdbx_description
1 polymer ?
#
loop_
_entity_poly.entity_id
_entity_poly.type
_entity_poly.pdbx_seq_one_letter_code
_entity_poly.pdbx_strand_id
1 'polypeptide(L)' 'MASPHKMWGPQTTEQGFEVALIRDATAGPRRPARGDGYQAALVNYAFLAHAVLSTAGVVAAMAVSTEGAT' A
#
# COMPACT_ATOMS: atom_id res chain seq x y z
N MET A 1 7.92 20.38 10.02
CA MET A 1 6.64 20.75 9.38
C MET A 1 6.69 20.27 7.94
N ALA A 2 6.08 19.12 7.62
CA ALA A 2 6.16 18.53 6.27
C ALA A 2 5.16 19.23 5.32
N SER A 3 5.61 19.54 4.10
CA SER A 3 4.89 20.33 3.10
C SER A 3 3.76 19.52 2.42
N PRO A 4 2.58 20.11 2.13
CA PRO A 4 1.35 19.40 1.74
C PRO A 4 1.35 18.75 0.34
N HIS A 5 2.48 18.72 -0.36
CA HIS A 5 2.60 18.16 -1.73
C HIS A 5 3.32 16.81 -1.77
N LYS A 6 3.69 16.23 -0.63
CA LYS A 6 4.33 14.92 -0.61
C LYS A 6 3.30 13.82 -0.77
N MET A 7 3.13 13.41 -2.02
CA MET A 7 2.57 12.11 -2.38
C MET A 7 3.31 11.02 -1.60
N TRP A 8 2.55 10.17 -0.90
CA TRP A 8 3.05 9.04 -0.14
C TRP A 8 3.71 8.04 -1.10
N GLY A 9 5.04 7.92 -0.99
CA GLY A 9 5.86 7.04 -1.83
C GLY A 9 6.86 6.24 -0.99
N PRO A 10 7.94 5.71 -1.59
CA PRO A 10 8.96 4.91 -0.88
C PRO A 10 9.60 5.64 0.30
N GLN A 11 9.50 6.97 0.34
CA GLN A 11 9.95 7.78 1.49
C GLN A 11 9.33 7.34 2.81
N THR A 12 8.13 6.76 2.82
CA THR A 12 7.51 6.31 4.09
C THR A 12 8.20 5.05 4.62
N THR A 13 8.58 4.11 3.74
CA THR A 13 9.45 2.99 4.13
C THR A 13 10.85 3.48 4.53
N GLU A 14 11.43 4.41 3.77
CA GLU A 14 12.75 4.98 4.06
C GLU A 14 12.81 5.76 5.38
N GLN A 15 11.66 6.28 5.85
CA GLN A 15 11.53 6.94 7.16
C GLN A 15 11.31 5.95 8.31
N GLY A 16 11.37 4.64 8.06
CA GLY A 16 11.27 3.59 9.08
C GLY A 16 9.85 3.16 9.42
N PHE A 17 8.85 3.53 8.62
CA PHE A 17 7.48 3.06 8.81
C PHE A 17 7.29 1.66 8.20
N GLU A 18 6.50 0.83 8.88
CA GLU A 18 5.93 -0.36 8.26
C GLU A 18 4.77 0.06 7.35
N VAL A 19 4.85 -0.36 6.08
CA VAL A 19 3.89 0.07 5.04
C VAL A 19 3.27 -1.17 4.40
N ALA A 20 1.94 -1.17 4.31
CA ALA A 20 1.14 -2.18 3.62
C ALA A 20 0.48 -1.59 2.36
N LEU A 21 0.45 -2.37 1.27
CA LEU A 21 -0.31 -2.06 0.06
C LEU A 21 -1.70 -2.72 0.13
N ILE A 22 -2.75 -1.99 -0.25
CA ILE A 22 -4.11 -2.54 -0.37
C ILE A 22 -4.41 -2.82 -1.85
N ARG A 23 -4.36 -4.09 -2.27
CA ARG A 23 -4.38 -4.50 -3.68
C ARG A 23 -5.68 -4.15 -4.39
N ASP A 24 -6.82 -4.38 -3.76
CA ASP A 24 -8.16 -4.12 -4.32
C ASP A 24 -8.58 -2.64 -4.20
N ALA A 25 -7.81 -1.81 -3.51
CA ALA A 25 -7.96 -0.36 -3.47
C ALA A 25 -6.90 0.38 -4.32
N THR A 26 -6.04 -0.35 -5.03
CA THR A 26 -4.99 0.23 -5.88
C THR A 26 -5.35 0.05 -7.36
N ALA A 27 -5.33 1.13 -8.13
CA ALA A 27 -5.51 1.09 -9.57
C ALA A 27 -4.18 1.27 -10.31
N GLY A 28 -4.04 0.65 -11.48
CA GLY A 28 -2.89 0.82 -12.36
C GLY A 28 -3.29 1.01 -13.83
N PRO A 29 -2.54 1.80 -14.61
CA PRO A 29 -2.88 2.08 -16.00
C PRO A 29 -2.63 0.86 -16.89
N ARG A 30 -3.52 0.62 -17.87
CA ARG A 30 -3.34 -0.40 -18.91
C ARG A 30 -3.09 0.28 -20.26
N ARG A 31 -1.97 -0.06 -20.92
CA ARG A 31 -1.58 0.54 -22.21
C ARG A 31 -1.14 -0.55 -23.18
N PRO A 32 -1.64 -0.56 -24.43
CA PRO A 32 -1.33 -1.63 -25.40
C PRO A 32 0.17 -1.88 -25.59
N ALA A 33 0.97 -0.80 -25.67
CA ALA A 33 2.41 -0.90 -25.91
C ALA A 33 3.26 -1.10 -24.62
N ARG A 34 2.72 -0.86 -23.42
CA ARG A 34 3.48 -0.91 -22.15
C ARG A 34 2.97 -1.95 -21.15
N GLY A 35 1.88 -2.63 -21.45
CA GLY A 35 1.31 -3.68 -20.62
C GLY A 35 0.38 -3.18 -19.50
N ASP A 36 0.25 -4.02 -18.46
CA ASP A 36 -0.61 -3.78 -17.30
C ASP A 36 0.20 -3.24 -16.11
N GLY A 37 0.03 -1.94 -15.84
CA GLY A 37 0.69 -1.26 -14.74
C GLY A 37 0.20 -1.68 -13.35
N TYR A 38 -1.01 -2.24 -13.22
CA TYR A 38 -1.49 -2.79 -11.95
C TYR A 38 -0.70 -4.04 -11.59
N GLN A 39 -0.52 -4.95 -12.55
CA GLN A 39 0.27 -6.16 -12.33
C GLN A 39 1.75 -5.84 -12.06
N ALA A 40 2.32 -4.89 -12.81
CA ALA A 40 3.69 -4.44 -12.57
C ALA A 40 3.86 -3.85 -11.15
N ALA A 41 2.90 -3.05 -10.68
CA ALA A 41 2.93 -2.49 -9.33
C ALA A 41 2.82 -3.57 -8.25
N LEU A 42 1.92 -4.54 -8.39
CA LEU A 42 1.80 -5.64 -7.43
C LEU A 42 3.09 -6.46 -7.30
N VAL A 43 3.74 -6.75 -8.42
CA VAL A 43 5.04 -7.42 -8.43
C VAL A 43 6.08 -6.57 -7.71
N ASN A 44 6.15 -5.27 -8.00
CA ASN A 44 7.11 -4.37 -7.35
C ASN A 44 6.89 -4.29 -5.83
N TYR A 45 5.64 -4.15 -5.37
CA TYR A 45 5.33 -4.05 -3.95
C TYR A 45 5.48 -5.36 -3.19
N ALA A 46 5.44 -6.52 -3.85
CA ALA A 46 5.77 -7.78 -3.20
C ALA A 46 7.23 -7.83 -2.69
N PHE A 47 8.12 -7.00 -3.25
CA PHE A 47 9.51 -6.87 -2.79
C PHE A 47 9.73 -5.70 -1.83
N LEU A 48 8.90 -4.65 -1.89
CA LEU A 48 9.16 -3.38 -1.20
C LEU A 48 8.24 -3.12 0.00
N ALA A 49 7.02 -3.63 -0.01
CA ALA A 49 6.05 -3.44 1.06
C ALA A 49 6.17 -4.55 2.11
N HIS A 50 5.81 -4.24 3.35
CA HIS A 50 5.82 -5.22 4.44
C HIS A 50 4.64 -6.19 4.32
N ALA A 51 3.54 -5.74 3.71
CA ALA A 51 2.38 -6.58 3.42
C ALA A 51 1.64 -6.11 2.17
N VAL A 52 0.99 -7.06 1.48
CA VAL A 52 0.04 -6.80 0.39
C VAL A 52 -1.29 -7.44 0.76
N LEU A 53 -2.27 -6.61 1.11
CA LEU A 53 -3.53 -7.01 1.73
C LEU A 53 -4.73 -6.65 0.85
N SER A 54 -5.89 -7.25 1.14
CA SER A 54 -7.18 -6.76 0.65
C SER A 54 -7.76 -5.71 1.61
N THR A 55 -8.69 -4.92 1.11
CA THR A 55 -9.42 -3.91 1.90
C THR A 55 -10.12 -4.58 3.07
N ALA A 56 -10.81 -5.69 2.82
CA ALA A 56 -11.46 -6.47 3.87
C ALA A 56 -10.46 -6.96 4.94
N GLY A 57 -9.27 -7.43 4.54
CA GLY A 57 -8.24 -7.88 5.47
C GLY A 57 -7.71 -6.75 6.34
N VAL A 58 -7.50 -5.56 5.77
CA VAL A 58 -7.07 -4.37 6.53
C VAL A 58 -8.14 -3.93 7.52
N VAL A 59 -9.40 -3.86 7.10
CA VAL A 59 -10.51 -3.47 8.00
C VAL A 59 -10.63 -4.43 9.19
N ALA A 60 -10.50 -5.74 8.97
CA ALA A 60 -10.51 -6.72 10.04
C ALA A 60 -9.34 -6.54 11.03
N ALA A 61 -8.12 -6.28 10.53
CA ALA A 61 -6.95 -6.04 11.37
C ALA A 61 -7.07 -4.77 12.23
N MET A 62 -7.69 -3.72 11.68
CA MET A 62 -7.96 -2.48 12.44
C MET A 62 -8.97 -2.71 13.56
N ALA A 63 -10.00 -3.54 13.33
CA ALA A 63 -11.01 -3.85 14.34
C ALA A 63 -10.43 -4.66 15.52
N VAL A 64 -9.51 -5.59 15.26
CA VAL A 64 -8.77 -6.32 16.31
C VAL A 64 -7.89 -5.39 17.14
N SER A 65 -7.31 -4.36 16.53
CA SER A 65 -6.40 -3.43 17.21
C SER A 65 -7.09 -2.56 18.27
N THR A 66 -8.41 -2.40 18.20
CA THR A 66 -9.21 -1.60 19.15
C THR A 66 -9.59 -2.33 20.44
N GLU A 67 -9.53 -3.67 20.51
CA GLU A 67 -9.94 -4.44 21.70
C GLU A 67 -8.85 -4.55 22.79
N GLY A 68 -7.61 -4.15 22.50
CA GLY A 68 -6.49 -4.14 23.46
C GLY A 68 -6.18 -2.76 24.08
N ALA A 69 -6.96 -1.73 23.76
CA ALA A 69 -6.69 -0.33 24.15
C ALA A 69 -7.63 0.23 25.25
N THR A 70 -8.37 -0.64 25.94
CA THR A 70 -9.23 -0.32 27.09
C THR A 70 -8.79 -1.08 28.32
#